data_AF-A0A4V6HYJ6-F1
#
_entry.id   AF-A0A4V6HYJ6-F1
#
_cell.length_a   1.000
_cell.length_b   1.000
_cell.length_c   1.000
_cell.angle_alpha   90.00
_cell.angle_beta   90.00
_cell.angle_gamma   90.00
#
_symmetry.space_group_name_H-M   'P 1'
#
loop_
_entity.id
_entity.type
_entity.pdbx_description
1 polymer ?
#
loop_
_entity_poly.entity_id
_entity_poly.type
_entity_poly.pdbx_seq_one_letter_code
_entity_poly.pdbx_strand_id
1 'polypeptide(L)'
;MENTQNQSQESNNVIQASLVAGNWEGKVPKESLELLKGRLSKITDEQRIASFNMLQLKSPIIGLILGLMFGWIGVDRYYKGDIGLGIIKFLTCFIVIGFIWAIVDLFLVWKGIKSDNFNKINNQLLICGA
;
A
#
# COMPACT_ATOMS: atom_id res chain seq x y z
N MET A 1 37.60 20.27 -35.87
CA MET A 1 37.29 18.87 -35.48
C MET A 1 36.75 18.80 -34.05
N GLU A 2 37.21 19.63 -33.12
CA GLU A 2 36.72 19.70 -31.73
C GLU A 2 35.24 20.13 -31.58
N ASN A 3 34.76 21.07 -32.40
CA ASN A 3 33.37 21.56 -32.33
C ASN A 3 32.32 20.50 -32.75
N THR A 4 32.69 19.59 -33.66
CA THR A 4 31.81 18.52 -34.14
C THR A 4 31.64 17.40 -33.11
N GLN A 5 32.69 17.13 -32.31
CA GLN A 5 32.65 16.11 -31.24
C GLN A 5 31.79 16.58 -30.06
N ASN A 6 31.87 17.85 -29.67
CA ASN A 6 31.02 18.43 -28.62
C ASN A 6 29.52 18.42 -29.00
N GLN A 7 29.19 18.75 -30.25
CA GLN A 7 27.80 18.69 -30.74
C GLN A 7 27.26 17.26 -30.79
N SER A 8 28.07 16.27 -31.18
CA SER A 8 27.66 14.87 -31.13
C SER A 8 27.43 14.38 -29.71
N GLN A 9 28.29 14.75 -28.76
CA GLN A 9 28.15 14.37 -27.36
C GLN A 9 26.90 15.00 -26.72
N GLU A 10 26.64 16.26 -27.01
CA GLU A 10 25.45 16.97 -26.54
C GLU A 10 24.16 16.36 -27.11
N SER A 11 24.15 16.00 -28.41
CA SER A 11 23.01 15.32 -29.01
C SER A 11 22.72 13.95 -28.39
N ASN A 12 23.76 13.17 -28.07
CA ASN A 12 23.61 11.87 -27.39
C ASN A 12 23.05 12.01 -25.97
N ASN A 13 23.53 13.01 -25.22
CA ASN A 13 23.05 13.31 -23.87
C ASN A 13 21.58 13.74 -23.86
N VAL A 14 21.16 14.55 -24.83
CA VAL A 14 19.75 14.98 -24.97
C VAL A 14 18.84 13.79 -25.26
N ILE A 15 19.26 12.86 -26.11
CA ILE A 15 18.51 11.64 -26.41
C ILE A 15 18.39 10.75 -25.17
N GLN A 16 19.49 10.52 -24.46
CA GLN A 16 19.52 9.74 -23.21
C GLN A 16 18.63 10.37 -22.12
N ALA A 17 18.70 11.68 -21.96
CA ALA A 17 17.84 12.43 -21.02
C ALA A 17 16.35 12.29 -21.35
N SER A 18 16.00 12.33 -22.63
CA SER A 18 14.61 12.15 -23.09
C SER A 18 14.12 10.71 -22.86
N LEU A 19 14.97 9.70 -23.05
CA LEU A 19 14.65 8.29 -22.79
C LEU A 19 14.41 8.03 -21.29
N VAL A 20 15.30 8.52 -20.42
CA VAL A 20 15.14 8.43 -18.96
C VAL A 20 13.86 9.13 -18.50
N ALA A 21 13.61 10.34 -19.00
CA ALA A 21 12.41 11.09 -18.65
C ALA A 21 11.13 10.44 -19.19
N GLY A 22 11.19 9.74 -20.33
CA GLY A 22 10.08 8.92 -20.84
C GLY A 22 9.67 7.81 -19.86
N ASN A 23 10.64 7.18 -19.19
CA ASN A 23 10.37 6.14 -18.17
C ASN A 23 9.68 6.68 -16.89
N TRP A 24 9.63 7.99 -16.72
CA TRP A 24 8.98 8.68 -15.60
C TRP A 24 7.59 9.22 -15.95
N GLU A 25 7.18 9.09 -17.21
CA GLU A 25 5.87 9.54 -17.67
C GLU A 25 4.75 8.82 -16.88
N GLY A 26 3.78 9.59 -16.40
CA GLY A 26 2.69 9.09 -15.56
C GLY A 26 3.07 8.76 -14.11
N LYS A 27 4.35 8.82 -13.73
CA LYS A 27 4.82 8.65 -12.35
C LYS A 27 5.09 9.98 -11.63
N VAL A 28 5.34 11.04 -12.38
CA VAL A 28 5.74 12.37 -11.89
C VAL A 28 4.82 13.44 -12.52
N PRO A 29 4.54 14.57 -11.83
CA PRO A 29 3.78 15.67 -12.42
C PRO A 29 4.40 16.22 -13.71
N LYS A 30 3.56 16.56 -14.69
CA LYS A 30 3.98 16.99 -16.04
C LYS A 30 4.87 18.24 -16.02
N GLU A 31 4.54 19.22 -15.21
CA GLU A 31 5.32 20.45 -15.04
C GLU A 31 6.73 20.16 -14.50
N SER A 32 6.82 19.28 -13.51
CA SER A 32 8.10 18.86 -12.95
C SER A 32 8.90 18.00 -13.93
N LEU A 33 8.24 17.24 -14.81
CA LEU A 33 8.89 16.42 -15.82
C LEU A 33 9.63 17.27 -16.86
N GLU A 34 9.01 18.35 -17.34
CA GLU A 34 9.65 19.30 -18.26
C GLU A 34 10.84 20.00 -17.59
N LEU A 35 10.69 20.41 -16.34
CA LEU A 35 11.77 21.00 -15.55
C LEU A 35 12.93 20.00 -15.33
N LEU A 36 12.63 18.73 -15.05
CA LEU A 36 13.63 17.68 -14.89
C LEU A 36 14.35 17.36 -16.20
N LYS A 37 13.65 17.30 -17.34
CA LYS A 37 14.26 17.14 -18.67
C LYS A 37 15.29 18.24 -18.95
N GLY A 38 14.94 19.49 -18.68
CA GLY A 38 15.86 20.63 -18.84
C GLY A 38 17.04 20.65 -17.86
N ARG A 39 16.94 19.96 -16.72
CA ARG A 39 18.07 19.76 -15.79
C ARG A 39 18.95 18.60 -16.19
N LEU A 40 18.38 17.52 -16.74
CA LEU A 40 19.14 16.36 -17.24
C LEU A 40 19.94 16.70 -18.50
N SER A 41 19.40 17.51 -19.41
CA SER A 41 20.10 17.91 -20.64
C SER A 41 21.36 18.76 -20.38
N LYS A 42 21.48 19.37 -19.21
CA LYS A 42 22.68 20.11 -18.77
C LYS A 42 23.78 19.21 -18.21
N ILE A 43 23.50 17.92 -18.00
CA ILE A 43 24.47 16.97 -17.48
C ILE A 43 25.24 16.39 -18.69
N THR A 44 26.56 16.61 -18.73
CA THR A 44 27.42 16.12 -19.82
C THR A 44 27.83 14.65 -19.65
N ASP A 45 27.68 14.11 -18.43
CA ASP A 45 28.17 12.80 -18.02
C ASP A 45 27.09 11.71 -18.21
N GLU A 46 27.22 10.91 -19.27
CA GLU A 46 26.28 9.85 -19.66
C GLU A 46 26.05 8.82 -18.56
N GLN A 47 27.07 8.49 -17.76
CA GLN A 47 26.94 7.49 -16.69
C GLN A 47 26.01 7.97 -15.57
N ARG A 48 26.03 9.28 -15.29
CA ARG A 48 25.12 9.88 -14.31
C ARG A 48 23.69 9.85 -14.82
N ILE A 49 23.47 10.13 -16.11
CA ILE A 49 22.16 10.01 -16.77
C ILE A 49 21.65 8.55 -16.71
N ALA A 50 22.52 7.57 -16.95
CA ALA A 50 22.17 6.15 -16.89
C ALA A 50 21.75 5.69 -15.48
N SER A 51 22.35 6.23 -14.41
CA SER A 51 21.98 5.88 -13.02
C SER A 51 20.52 6.20 -12.67
N PHE A 52 19.92 7.20 -13.32
CA PHE A 52 18.53 7.58 -13.12
C PHE A 52 17.53 6.53 -13.63
N ASN A 53 17.91 5.72 -14.63
CA ASN A 53 17.10 4.57 -15.07
C ASN A 53 17.01 3.47 -14.01
N MET A 54 17.96 3.43 -13.06
CA MET A 54 17.95 2.45 -11.96
C MET A 54 16.97 2.82 -10.85
N LEU A 55 16.40 4.04 -10.86
CA LEU A 55 15.40 4.47 -9.89
C LEU A 55 14.07 3.75 -10.13
N GLN A 56 13.70 2.89 -9.19
CA GLN A 56 12.44 2.16 -9.20
C GLN A 56 11.29 3.06 -8.74
N LEU A 57 10.84 3.97 -9.60
CA LEU A 57 9.67 4.80 -9.33
C LEU A 57 8.40 3.95 -9.32
N LYS A 58 7.69 4.01 -8.20
CA LYS A 58 6.38 3.38 -8.00
C LYS A 58 5.28 4.12 -8.76
N SER A 59 4.25 3.41 -9.21
CA SER A 59 3.15 4.00 -9.96
C SER A 59 2.04 4.50 -9.01
N PRO A 60 1.63 5.78 -9.12
CA PRO A 60 0.53 6.32 -8.33
C PRO A 60 -0.79 5.56 -8.53
N ILE A 61 -1.05 5.11 -9.75
CA ILE A 61 -2.29 4.39 -10.12
C ILE A 61 -2.36 3.04 -9.41
N ILE A 62 -1.23 2.33 -9.33
CA ILE A 62 -1.14 1.05 -8.60
C ILE A 62 -1.40 1.28 -7.12
N GLY A 63 -0.83 2.34 -6.54
CA GLY A 63 -1.13 2.76 -5.17
C GLY A 63 -2.61 3.06 -4.95
N LEU A 64 -3.27 3.72 -5.92
CA LEU A 64 -4.69 4.04 -5.87
C LEU A 64 -5.56 2.77 -5.92
N ILE A 65 -5.25 1.85 -6.82
CA ILE A 65 -5.94 0.56 -6.97
C ILE A 65 -5.79 -0.29 -5.71
N LEU A 66 -4.58 -0.36 -5.16
CA LEU A 66 -4.30 -1.05 -3.90
C LEU A 66 -5.08 -0.42 -2.74
N GLY A 67 -5.20 0.90 -2.72
CA GLY A 67 -6.03 1.61 -1.73
C GLY A 67 -7.52 1.34 -1.89
N LEU A 68 -8.02 1.23 -3.13
CA LEU A 68 -9.44 0.95 -3.35
C LEU A 68 -9.81 -0.49 -2.97
N MET A 69 -8.99 -1.47 -3.33
CA MET A 69 -9.28 -2.89 -3.05
C MET A 69 -8.88 -3.34 -1.65
N PHE A 70 -7.75 -2.82 -1.13
CA PHE A 70 -7.12 -3.27 0.11
C PHE A 70 -6.82 -2.12 1.09
N GLY A 71 -7.41 -0.94 0.89
CA GLY A 71 -7.20 0.21 1.77
C GLY A 71 -7.74 0.01 3.18
N TRP A 72 -8.71 -0.91 3.38
CA TRP A 72 -9.18 -1.27 4.72
C TRP A 72 -8.10 -2.02 5.53
N ILE A 73 -7.22 -2.75 4.86
CA ILE A 73 -6.03 -3.43 5.43
C ILE A 73 -4.83 -2.47 5.49
N GLY A 74 -4.85 -1.37 4.72
CA GLY A 74 -3.78 -0.38 4.65
C GLY A 74 -2.64 -0.74 3.70
N VAL A 75 -2.91 -1.57 2.69
CA VAL A 75 -1.90 -2.04 1.72
C VAL A 75 -1.36 -0.90 0.84
N ASP A 76 -2.14 0.14 0.60
CA ASP A 76 -1.69 1.37 -0.08
C ASP A 76 -0.53 2.06 0.67
N ARG A 77 -0.59 2.08 2.00
CA ARG A 77 0.47 2.66 2.85
C ARG A 77 1.73 1.81 2.81
N TYR A 78 1.57 0.49 2.76
CA TYR A 78 2.68 -0.44 2.58
C TYR A 78 3.37 -0.23 1.23
N TYR A 79 2.59 -0.06 0.14
CA TYR A 79 3.13 0.22 -1.18
C TYR A 79 3.87 1.56 -1.25
N LYS A 80 3.33 2.60 -0.61
CA LYS A 80 3.95 3.93 -0.52
C LYS A 80 5.25 3.93 0.30
N GLY A 81 5.38 3.04 1.28
CA GLY A 81 6.54 2.95 2.19
C GLY A 81 6.25 3.39 3.63
N ASP A 82 5.02 3.84 3.92
CA ASP A 82 4.56 4.21 5.27
C ASP A 82 4.11 2.96 6.05
N ILE A 83 4.99 1.96 6.16
CA ILE A 83 4.68 0.60 6.65
C ILE A 83 4.14 0.60 8.09
N GLY A 84 4.74 1.40 8.99
CA GLY A 84 4.32 1.47 10.39
C GLY A 84 2.87 1.93 10.56
N LEU A 85 2.42 2.89 9.75
CA LEU A 85 1.03 3.36 9.77
C LEU A 85 0.05 2.28 9.27
N GLY A 86 0.47 1.45 8.30
CA GLY A 86 -0.32 0.32 7.82
C GLY A 86 -0.51 -0.76 8.90
N ILE A 87 0.56 -1.11 9.61
CA ILE A 87 0.52 -2.13 10.67
C ILE A 87 -0.39 -1.71 11.83
N ILE A 88 -0.29 -0.45 12.27
CA ILE A 88 -1.14 0.07 13.35
C ILE A 88 -2.63 -0.05 12.98
N LYS A 89 -2.99 0.36 11.77
CA LYS A 89 -4.37 0.27 11.27
C LYS A 89 -4.90 -1.17 11.23
N PHE A 90 -4.08 -2.08 10.72
CA PHE A 90 -4.43 -3.49 10.64
C PHE A 90 -4.68 -4.09 12.03
N LEU A 91 -3.80 -3.80 12.98
CA LEU A 91 -3.90 -4.33 14.35
C LEU A 91 -5.14 -3.79 15.07
N THR A 92 -5.46 -2.50 14.92
CA THR A 92 -6.68 -1.92 15.50
C THR A 92 -7.93 -2.61 14.95
N CYS A 93 -7.97 -2.94 13.66
CA CYS A 93 -9.14 -3.58 13.07
C CYS A 93 -9.36 -4.99 13.64
N PHE A 94 -8.28 -5.78 13.75
CA PHE A 94 -8.36 -7.12 14.33
C PHE A 94 -8.80 -7.09 15.80
N ILE A 95 -8.34 -6.10 16.57
CA ILE A 95 -8.77 -5.88 17.97
C ILE A 95 -10.27 -5.59 18.05
N VAL A 96 -10.80 -4.70 17.20
CA VAL A 96 -12.23 -4.35 17.20
C VAL A 96 -13.10 -5.56 16.83
N ILE A 97 -12.68 -6.37 15.85
CA ILE A 97 -13.38 -7.59 15.43
C ILE A 97 -13.37 -8.63 16.55
N GLY A 98 -12.22 -8.82 17.21
CA GLY A 98 -12.11 -9.71 18.37
C GLY A 98 -13.01 -9.27 19.54
N PHE A 99 -13.14 -7.97 19.77
CA PHE A 99 -14.02 -7.42 20.80
C PHE A 99 -15.51 -7.73 20.54
N ILE A 100 -15.95 -7.62 19.29
CA ILE A 100 -17.32 -7.98 18.89
C ILE A 100 -17.58 -9.47 19.14
N TRP A 101 -16.62 -10.32 18.79
CA TRP A 101 -16.74 -11.76 19.00
C TRP A 101 -16.83 -12.13 20.48
N ALA A 102 -16.05 -11.46 21.35
CA ALA A 102 -16.11 -11.66 22.79
C ALA A 102 -17.48 -11.30 23.38
N ILE A 103 -18.15 -10.26 22.88
CA ILE A 103 -19.51 -9.89 23.31
C ILE A 103 -20.52 -10.97 22.88
N VAL A 104 -20.39 -11.47 21.65
CA VAL A 104 -21.24 -12.56 21.15
C VAL A 104 -21.08 -13.80 22.02
N ASP A 105 -19.85 -14.19 22.35
CA ASP A 105 -19.56 -15.33 23.22
C ASP A 105 -20.21 -15.18 24.60
N LEU A 106 -20.11 -13.99 25.22
CA LEU A 106 -20.76 -13.70 26.51
C LEU A 106 -22.28 -13.89 26.45
N PHE A 107 -22.92 -13.48 25.37
CA PHE A 107 -24.37 -13.68 25.17
C PHE A 107 -24.73 -15.16 24.99
N LEU A 108 -23.93 -15.90 24.21
CA LEU A 108 -24.11 -17.35 24.03
C LEU A 108 -23.97 -18.10 25.36
N VAL A 109 -22.96 -17.78 26.18
CA VAL A 109 -22.75 -18.37 27.50
C VAL A 109 -23.94 -18.09 28.42
N TRP A 110 -24.43 -16.85 28.47
CA TRP A 110 -25.59 -16.50 29.29
C TRP A 110 -26.84 -17.32 28.93
N LYS A 111 -27.12 -17.45 27.62
CA LYS A 111 -28.23 -18.26 27.13
C LYS A 111 -28.03 -19.75 27.44
N GLY A 112 -26.80 -20.27 27.29
CA GLY A 112 -26.44 -21.64 27.62
C GLY A 112 -26.71 -21.97 29.08
N ILE A 113 -26.23 -21.14 30.01
CA ILE A 113 -26.44 -21.31 31.46
C ILE A 113 -27.94 -21.38 31.82
N LYS A 114 -28.76 -20.48 31.24
CA LYS A 114 -30.22 -20.51 31.48
C LYS A 114 -30.86 -21.81 30.98
N SER A 115 -30.47 -22.26 29.79
CA SER A 115 -30.97 -23.51 29.22
C SER A 115 -30.57 -24.72 30.07
N ASP A 116 -29.33 -24.78 30.53
CA ASP A 116 -28.83 -25.87 31.37
C ASP A 116 -29.54 -25.91 32.72
N ASN A 117 -29.77 -24.75 33.34
CA ASN A 117 -30.51 -24.65 34.59
C ASN A 117 -31.96 -25.11 34.43
N PHE A 118 -32.61 -24.72 33.34
CA PHE A 118 -33.96 -25.18 33.02
C PHE A 118 -34.00 -26.71 32.85
N ASN A 119 -33.08 -27.26 32.06
CA ASN A 119 -33.00 -28.71 31.83
C ASN A 119 -32.76 -29.48 33.13
N LYS A 120 -31.91 -28.98 34.02
CA LYS A 120 -31.68 -29.58 35.34
C LYS A 120 -32.94 -29.60 36.20
N ILE A 121 -33.68 -28.49 36.27
CA ILE A 121 -34.94 -28.41 37.03
C ILE A 121 -35.98 -29.37 36.42
N ASN A 122 -36.14 -29.35 35.10
CA ASN A 122 -37.09 -30.22 34.40
C ASN A 122 -36.80 -31.70 34.65
N ASN A 123 -35.53 -32.11 34.58
CA ASN A 123 -35.13 -33.48 34.87
C ASN A 123 -35.40 -33.89 36.32
N GLN A 124 -35.22 -32.98 37.29
CA GLN A 124 -35.57 -33.24 38.69
C GLN A 124 -37.08 -33.42 38.88
N LEU A 125 -37.90 -32.58 38.24
CA LEU A 125 -39.35 -32.70 38.28
C LEU A 125 -39.83 -34.05 37.72
N LEU A 126 -39.25 -34.49 36.60
CA LEU A 126 -39.55 -35.80 35.99
C LEU A 126 -39.22 -36.97 36.93
N ILE A 127 -38.11 -36.90 37.67
CA ILE A 127 -37.73 -37.94 38.65
C ILE A 127 -38.71 -37.95 39.84
N CYS A 128 -39.19 -36.78 40.26
CA CYS A 128 -40.17 -36.66 41.35
C CYS A 128 -41.61 -37.06 40.96
N GLY A 129 -41.86 -37.42 39.69
CA GLY A 129 -43.17 -37.85 39.21
C GLY A 129 -44.19 -36.72 39.03
N ALA A 130 -43.72 -35.48 38.85
CA ALA A 130 -44.53 -34.32 38.48
C ALA A 130 -44.62 -34.13 36.96
#